data_AF-A0A1B6MA74-F1
#
_entry.id   AF-A0A1B6MA74-F1
#
_cell.length_a   1.000
_cell.length_b   1.000
_cell.length_c   1.000
_cell.angle_alpha   90.00
_cell.angle_beta   90.00
_cell.angle_gamma   90.00
#
_symmetry.space_group_name_H-M   'P 1'
#
loop_
_entity.id
_entity.type
_entity.pdbx_description
1 polymer ?
#
loop_
_entity_poly.entity_id
_entity_poly.type
_entity_poly.pdbx_seq_one_letter_code
_entity_poly.pdbx_strand_id
1 'polypeptide(L)'
;MPIELKTQDTLAYEFHPVPSRTLRFKVRAANDAHILLSATDNPEGAEPVLEVFIGGWANQKSAIRRDRSTPDKANVETPDILSNDELRGFWINYLGGAIAVGRENEVEPFLTWTDP
;
A
#
# COMPACT_ATOMS: atom_id res chain seq x y z
N MET A 1 3.35 20.88 -1.52
CA MET A 1 3.53 20.56 -0.09
C MET A 1 3.13 19.10 0.10
N PRO A 2 3.88 18.30 0.86
CA PRO A 2 3.41 16.97 1.25
C PRO A 2 2.18 17.09 2.15
N ILE A 3 1.26 16.14 2.04
CA ILE A 3 0.14 15.99 2.96
C ILE A 3 0.64 15.14 4.14
N GLU A 4 0.48 15.62 5.36
CA GLU A 4 0.80 14.87 6.57
C GLU A 4 -0.46 14.27 7.17
N LEU A 5 -0.47 12.96 7.36
CA LEU A 5 -1.60 12.21 7.89
C LEU A 5 -1.18 11.49 9.18
N LYS A 6 -2.08 11.45 10.15
CA LYS A 6 -1.95 10.64 11.36
C LYS A 6 -3.20 9.79 11.50
N THR A 7 -3.06 8.50 11.26
CA THR A 7 -4.15 7.54 11.37
C THR A 7 -4.18 6.94 12.78
N GLN A 8 -5.36 6.55 13.24
CA GLN A 8 -5.50 5.71 14.43
C GLN A 8 -5.21 4.25 14.07
N ASP A 9 -4.89 3.45 15.07
CA ASP A 9 -4.74 2.00 14.93
C ASP A 9 -6.12 1.32 14.78
N THR A 10 -6.73 1.51 13.61
CA THR A 10 -8.07 1.02 13.24
C THR A 10 -8.11 0.75 11.73
N LEU A 11 -9.08 -0.04 11.26
CA LEU A 11 -9.31 -0.31 9.84
C LEU A 11 -10.07 0.80 9.10
N ALA A 12 -10.03 2.03 9.61
CA ALA A 12 -10.63 3.19 8.94
C ALA A 12 -9.67 3.79 7.91
N TYR A 13 -10.21 4.19 6.75
CA TYR A 13 -9.44 4.81 5.68
C TYR A 13 -9.79 6.30 5.54
N GLU A 14 -8.77 7.13 5.30
CA GLU A 14 -8.93 8.53 4.90
C GLU A 14 -8.67 8.64 3.38
N PHE A 15 -9.68 9.09 2.64
CA PHE A 15 -9.56 9.20 1.18
C PHE A 15 -8.76 10.44 0.78
N HIS A 16 -7.77 10.24 -0.09
CA HIS A 16 -7.06 11.34 -0.74
C HIS A 16 -6.94 11.09 -2.25
N PRO A 17 -7.28 12.08 -3.10
CA PRO A 17 -7.15 11.93 -4.54
C PRO A 17 -5.69 11.86 -4.96
N VAL A 18 -5.34 10.86 -5.77
CA VAL A 18 -4.01 10.70 -6.36
C VAL A 18 -4.11 10.99 -7.86
N PRO A 19 -3.71 12.18 -8.35
CA PRO A 19 -3.87 12.56 -9.76
C PRO A 19 -2.85 11.89 -10.70
N SER A 20 -1.86 11.18 -10.15
CA SER A 20 -0.77 10.52 -10.86
C SER A 20 -0.93 9.00 -10.80
N ARG A 21 -0.39 8.27 -11.78
CA ARG A 21 -0.33 6.79 -11.77
C ARG A 21 0.69 6.21 -10.77
N THR A 22 1.40 7.10 -10.08
CA THR A 22 2.37 6.77 -9.05
C THR A 22 2.01 7.50 -7.77
N LEU A 23 1.76 6.73 -6.71
CA LEU A 23 1.69 7.25 -5.35
C LEU A 23 3.09 7.15 -4.72
N ARG A 24 3.63 8.27 -4.25
CA ARG A 24 4.86 8.30 -3.44
C ARG A 24 4.50 8.81 -2.06
N PHE A 25 4.97 8.11 -1.04
CA PHE A 25 4.66 8.45 0.34
C PHE A 25 5.78 8.00 1.27
N LYS A 26 5.76 8.53 2.50
CA LYS A 26 6.60 8.06 3.59
C LYS A 26 5.69 7.65 4.74
N VAL A 27 6.05 6.58 5.43
CA VAL A 27 5.31 6.07 6.59
C VAL A 27 6.26 5.71 7.71
N ARG A 28 5.82 5.95 8.94
CA ARG A 28 6.47 5.54 10.19
C ARG A 28 5.41 4.79 10.98
N ALA A 29 5.61 3.49 11.14
CA ALA A 29 4.69 2.57 11.80
C ALA A 29 5.48 1.38 12.36
N ALA A 30 5.03 0.86 13.50
CA ALA A 30 5.71 -0.25 14.18
C ALA A 30 5.38 -1.62 13.56
N ASN A 31 4.16 -1.77 13.04
CA ASN A 31 3.65 -3.04 12.52
C ASN A 31 3.38 -2.93 11.04
N ASP A 32 2.24 -2.35 10.66
CA ASP A 32 1.71 -2.40 9.30
C ASP A 32 1.35 -1.01 8.75
N ALA A 33 1.39 -0.92 7.42
CA ALA A 33 0.83 0.17 6.65
C ALA A 33 -0.15 -0.40 5.62
N HIS A 34 -1.42 -0.02 5.73
CA HIS A 34 -2.50 -0.42 4.85
C HIS A 34 -2.85 0.70 3.88
N ILE A 35 -2.66 0.46 2.59
CA ILE A 35 -3.01 1.40 1.52
C ILE A 35 -4.11 0.78 0.69
N LEU A 36 -5.26 1.44 0.61
CA LEU A 36 -6.36 1.04 -0.27
C LEU A 36 -6.44 1.99 -1.47
N LEU A 37 -6.30 1.44 -2.66
CA LEU A 37 -6.49 2.12 -3.93
C LEU A 37 -7.92 1.87 -4.41
N SER A 38 -8.65 2.95 -4.70
CA SER A 38 -10.01 2.91 -5.22
C SER A 38 -10.18 3.93 -6.34
N ALA A 39 -11.09 3.61 -7.28
CA ALA A 39 -11.52 4.53 -8.33
C ALA A 39 -12.54 5.58 -7.83
N THR A 40 -13.08 5.41 -6.62
CA THR A 40 -14.14 6.24 -6.04
C THR A 40 -13.74 6.76 -4.66
N ASP A 41 -14.31 7.89 -4.25
CA ASP A 41 -14.10 8.52 -2.94
C ASP A 41 -14.82 7.80 -1.78
N ASN A 42 -15.82 6.98 -2.09
CA ASN A 42 -16.46 6.07 -1.14
C ASN A 42 -16.27 4.59 -1.54
N PRO A 43 -15.17 3.95 -1.12
CA PRO A 43 -14.85 2.57 -1.50
C PRO A 43 -15.70 1.51 -0.77
N GLU A 44 -16.59 1.88 0.15
CA GLU A 44 -17.47 0.91 0.79
C GLU A 44 -18.50 0.35 -0.19
N GLY A 45 -18.38 -0.94 -0.50
CA GLY A 45 -19.24 -1.60 -1.49
C GLY A 45 -18.91 -1.25 -2.93
N ALA A 46 -17.85 -0.48 -3.18
CA ALA A 46 -17.33 -0.24 -4.52
C ALA A 46 -16.24 -1.27 -4.84
N GLU A 47 -16.47 -2.07 -5.87
CA GLU A 47 -15.48 -2.95 -6.48
C GLU A 47 -15.20 -2.47 -7.91
N PRO A 48 -13.95 -2.51 -8.41
CA PRO A 48 -12.79 -3.12 -7.76
C PRO A 48 -12.06 -2.18 -6.78
N VAL A 49 -11.56 -2.75 -5.67
CA VAL A 49 -10.59 -2.09 -4.78
C VAL A 49 -9.35 -2.93 -4.66
N LEU A 50 -8.23 -2.27 -4.40
CA LEU A 50 -6.96 -2.94 -4.28
C LEU A 50 -6.21 -2.51 -3.03
N GLU A 51 -5.82 -3.49 -2.25
CA GLU A 51 -5.17 -3.32 -0.97
C GLU A 51 -3.69 -3.68 -1.11
N VAL A 52 -2.84 -2.76 -0.68
CA VAL A 52 -1.40 -2.98 -0.53
C VAL A 52 -1.09 -2.96 0.95
N PHE A 53 -0.58 -4.09 1.45
CA PHE A 53 -0.09 -4.24 2.80
C PHE A 53 1.44 -4.17 2.76
N ILE A 54 2.02 -3.25 3.54
CA ILE A 54 3.47 -3.15 3.75
C ILE A 54 3.71 -3.43 5.23
N GLY A 55 4.62 -4.34 5.56
CA GLY A 55 4.87 -4.74 6.95
C GLY A 55 3.67 -5.46 7.61
N GLY A 56 2.79 -6.10 6.85
CA GLY A 56 1.80 -6.99 7.44
C GLY A 56 2.43 -8.13 8.27
N TRP A 57 1.60 -8.84 9.05
CA TRP A 57 2.02 -9.94 9.91
C TRP A 57 3.14 -9.54 10.89
N ALA A 58 2.93 -8.44 11.62
CA ALA A 58 3.89 -7.86 12.56
C ALA A 58 5.22 -7.44 11.89
N ASN A 59 5.12 -6.64 10.83
CA ASN A 59 6.25 -6.11 10.06
C ASN A 59 7.08 -7.17 9.30
N GLN A 60 6.48 -8.32 8.98
CA GLN A 60 7.21 -9.44 8.37
C GLN A 60 6.97 -9.60 6.87
N LYS A 61 5.81 -9.18 6.35
CA LYS A 61 5.44 -9.44 4.95
C LYS A 61 4.79 -8.25 4.28
N SER A 62 4.87 -8.21 2.97
CA SER A 62 4.09 -7.30 2.14
C SER A 62 3.22 -8.09 1.19
N ALA A 63 2.00 -7.63 0.94
CA ALA A 63 1.03 -8.36 0.12
C ALA A 63 0.10 -7.42 -0.67
N ILE A 64 -0.41 -7.94 -1.77
CA ILE A 64 -1.46 -7.31 -2.58
C ILE A 64 -2.71 -8.16 -2.45
N ARG A 65 -3.83 -7.53 -2.09
CA ARG A 65 -5.16 -8.15 -2.04
C ARG A 65 -6.12 -7.36 -2.93
N ARG A 66 -7.08 -8.07 -3.52
CA ARG A 66 -8.10 -7.50 -4.39
C ARG A 66 -9.48 -7.76 -3.80
N ASP A 67 -10.33 -6.75 -3.83
CA ASP A 67 -11.75 -6.82 -3.47
C ASP A 67 -11.97 -7.40 -2.07
N ARG A 68 -11.05 -7.12 -1.12
CA ARG A 68 -11.10 -7.61 0.26
C ARG A 68 -11.21 -9.14 0.36
N SER A 69 -10.82 -9.85 -0.70
CA SER A 69 -11.00 -11.29 -0.86
C SER A 69 -9.70 -12.04 -0.58
N THR A 70 -9.79 -13.15 0.15
CA THR A 70 -8.67 -14.09 0.32
C THR A 70 -8.71 -15.17 -0.77
N PRO A 71 -7.57 -15.69 -1.24
CA PRO A 71 -6.20 -15.38 -0.81
C PRO A 71 -5.64 -14.10 -1.43
N ASP A 72 -4.54 -13.61 -0.84
CA ASP A 72 -3.75 -12.50 -1.39
C ASP A 72 -3.24 -12.87 -2.79
N LYS A 73 -3.23 -11.89 -3.70
CA LYS A 73 -2.86 -12.08 -5.11
C LYS A 73 -1.35 -12.12 -5.32
N ALA A 74 -0.60 -11.41 -4.47
CA ALA A 74 0.85 -11.51 -4.37
C ALA A 74 1.27 -11.30 -2.92
N ASN A 75 2.36 -11.94 -2.50
CA ASN A 75 2.97 -11.74 -1.19
C ASN A 75 4.47 -11.98 -1.27
N VAL A 76 5.23 -11.32 -0.39
CA VAL A 76 6.67 -11.44 -0.28
C VAL A 76 7.10 -11.15 1.16
N GLU A 77 8.12 -11.86 1.65
CA GLU A 77 8.71 -11.58 2.96
C GLU A 77 9.46 -10.23 2.90
N THR A 78 9.16 -9.35 3.84
CA THR A 78 9.75 -8.02 3.98
C THR A 78 9.98 -7.72 5.47
N PRO A 79 10.83 -8.50 6.17
CA PRO A 79 11.06 -8.31 7.59
C PRO A 79 11.61 -6.92 7.88
N ASP A 80 11.07 -6.31 8.93
CA ASP A 80 11.47 -4.99 9.43
C ASP A 80 11.46 -3.91 8.35
N ILE A 81 10.53 -3.96 7.38
CA ILE A 81 10.48 -2.99 6.28
C ILE A 81 9.97 -1.62 6.76
N LEU A 82 9.08 -1.61 7.75
CA LEU A 82 8.62 -0.40 8.45
C LEU A 82 9.47 -0.11 9.70
N SER A 83 9.40 1.12 10.20
CA SER A 83 10.07 1.54 11.43
C SER A 83 9.16 2.45 12.24
N ASN A 84 9.20 2.30 13.57
CA ASN A 84 8.53 3.19 14.51
C ASN A 84 9.34 4.48 14.78
N ASP A 85 10.63 4.49 14.46
CA ASP A 85 11.54 5.57 14.82
C ASP A 85 11.73 6.57 13.67
N GLU A 86 11.61 6.12 12.42
CA GLU A 86 11.89 6.92 11.23
C GLU A 86 10.83 6.77 10.14
N LEU A 87 10.70 7.82 9.32
CA LEU A 87 9.88 7.78 8.12
C LEU A 87 10.63 7.02 7.02
N ARG A 88 10.03 5.93 6.54
CA ARG A 88 10.52 5.17 5.39
C ARG A 88 9.67 5.42 4.17
N GLY A 89 10.33 5.68 3.05
CA GLY A 89 9.67 6.05 1.81
C GLY A 89 9.36 4.83 0.93
N PHE A 90 8.23 4.91 0.24
CA PHE A 90 7.75 3.90 -0.68
C PHE A 90 7.10 4.54 -1.91
N TRP A 91 7.00 3.76 -2.96
CA TRP A 91 6.20 4.10 -4.13
C TRP A 91 5.29 2.94 -4.51
N ILE A 92 4.10 3.28 -5.01
CA ILE A 92 3.16 2.36 -5.63
C ILE A 92 2.88 2.89 -7.04
N ASN A 93 3.22 2.08 -8.05
CA ASN A 93 2.87 2.32 -9.44
C ASN A 93 1.66 1.46 -9.80
N TYR A 94 0.65 2.08 -10.41
CA TYR A 94 -0.51 1.37 -10.97
C TYR A 94 -0.73 1.82 -12.41
N LEU A 95 -0.44 0.92 -13.35
CA LEU A 95 -0.50 1.21 -14.79
C LEU A 95 -1.00 0.00 -15.55
N GLY A 96 -2.11 0.15 -16.29
CA GLY A 96 -2.58 -0.86 -17.23
C GLY A 96 -2.86 -2.23 -16.59
N GLY A 97 -3.43 -2.26 -15.38
CA GLY A 97 -3.70 -3.50 -14.64
C GLY A 97 -2.49 -4.07 -13.89
N ALA A 98 -1.28 -3.54 -14.11
CA ALA A 98 -0.09 -3.92 -13.36
C ALA A 98 0.14 -2.98 -12.16
N ILE A 99 0.52 -3.59 -11.03
CA ILE A 99 0.80 -2.92 -9.77
C ILE A 99 2.17 -3.33 -9.31
N ALA A 100 2.96 -2.34 -8.96
CA ALA A 100 4.33 -2.52 -8.48
C ALA A 100 4.56 -1.63 -7.26
N VAL A 101 5.18 -2.20 -6.24
CA VAL A 101 5.49 -1.53 -4.98
C VAL A 101 6.99 -1.63 -4.74
N GLY A 102 7.61 -0.50 -4.41
CA GLY A 102 9.05 -0.43 -4.15
C GLY A 102 9.41 0.59 -3.08
N ARG A 103 10.68 0.57 -2.66
CA ARG A 103 11.21 1.49 -1.67
C ARG A 103 11.63 2.80 -2.32
N GLU A 104 11.60 3.89 -1.54
CA GLU A 104 12.16 5.16 -1.98
C GLU A 104 13.63 4.99 -2.38
N ASN A 105 14.00 5.60 -3.51
CA ASN A 105 15.32 5.49 -4.15
C ASN A 105 15.66 4.11 -4.76
N GLU A 106 14.79 3.11 -4.67
CA GLU A 106 14.92 1.86 -5.41
C GLU A 106 14.09 1.92 -6.70
N VAL A 107 14.66 1.42 -7.80
CA VAL A 107 13.96 1.30 -9.10
C VAL A 107 13.19 -0.02 -9.17
N GLU A 108 13.78 -1.09 -8.65
CA GLU A 108 13.19 -2.43 -8.68
C GLU A 108 12.07 -2.54 -7.63
N PRO A 109 10.88 -3.03 -8.01
CA PRO A 109 9.83 -3.34 -7.06
C PRO A 109 10.20 -4.56 -6.22
N PHE A 110 9.84 -4.55 -4.94
CA PHE A 110 9.91 -5.76 -4.11
C PHE A 110 8.63 -6.59 -4.20
N LEU A 111 7.51 -6.00 -4.63
CA LEU A 111 6.21 -6.65 -4.74
C LEU A 111 5.50 -6.20 -6.02
N THR A 112 5.04 -7.16 -6.81
CA THR A 112 4.33 -6.90 -8.07
C THR A 112 3.14 -7.83 -8.22
N TRP A 113 2.07 -7.34 -8.84
CA TRP A 113 0.95 -8.15 -9.29
C TRP A 113 0.34 -7.53 -10.55
N THR A 114 -0.10 -8.38 -11.48
CA THR A 114 -0.82 -7.94 -12.69
C THR A 114 -2.17 -8.60 -12.71
N ASP A 115 -3.21 -7.80 -12.89
CA ASP A 115 -4.57 -8.29 -13.13
C ASP A 115 -4.59 -9.11 -14.44
N PRO A 116 -4.97 -10.41 -14.41
CA PRO A 116 -4.93 -11.29 -15.58
C PRO A 116 -5.89 -10.92 -16.71
#